data_AF-A0A353YGN1-F1
#
_entry.id   AF-A0A353YGN1-F1
#
_cell.length_a   1.000
_cell.length_b   1.000
_cell.length_c   1.000
_cell.angle_alpha   90.00
_cell.angle_beta   90.00
_cell.angle_gamma   90.00
#
_symmetry.space_group_name_H-M   'P 1'
#
loop_
_entity.id
_entity.type
_entity.pdbx_description
1 polymer ?
#
loop_
_entity_poly.entity_id
_entity_poly.type
_entity_poly.pdbx_seq_one_letter_code
_entity_poly.pdbx_strand_id
1 'polypeptide(L)'
;MLKTATRTKQARQRTPAFDVEIASVATAVPPHKVSQDDIAERAKHVFPHLARLGALYTNTGISNRYFCQPKEWYYERHGWEARTEVFQRHALQLLEEVTLAAIAAAGIGLKDVRALVVNTITGLAIPSLDAKLMNRLKLPPSVERIPIFGLGCGGGVAGLGRSARYAQSMPGAHVLFLTVDLSLIHI
;
A
#
# COMPACT_ATOMS: atom_id res chain seq x y z
N MET A 1 -47.23 -28.58 -42.33
CA MET A 1 -47.39 -27.69 -41.15
C MET A 1 -46.37 -28.09 -40.08
N LEU A 2 -45.17 -27.50 -40.10
CA LEU A 2 -44.20 -27.65 -39.01
C LEU A 2 -44.45 -26.54 -37.98
N LYS A 3 -44.77 -26.91 -36.74
CA LYS A 3 -44.87 -25.98 -35.61
C LYS A 3 -43.46 -25.73 -35.06
N THR A 4 -42.91 -24.55 -35.32
CA THR A 4 -41.63 -24.12 -34.74
C THR A 4 -41.86 -23.77 -33.27
N ALA A 5 -41.34 -24.61 -32.36
CA ALA A 5 -41.38 -24.36 -30.93
C ALA A 5 -40.44 -23.19 -30.57
N THR A 6 -41.03 -22.08 -30.12
CA THR A 6 -40.29 -20.92 -29.62
C THR A 6 -39.65 -21.28 -28.30
N ARG A 7 -38.34 -21.58 -28.32
CA ARG A 7 -37.55 -21.85 -27.12
C ARG A 7 -37.23 -20.52 -26.44
N THR A 8 -38.01 -20.15 -25.43
CA THR A 8 -37.75 -18.98 -24.60
C THR A 8 -36.40 -19.16 -23.90
N LYS A 9 -35.36 -18.46 -24.36
CA LYS A 9 -34.10 -18.33 -23.64
C LYS A 9 -34.38 -17.50 -22.39
N GLN A 10 -34.63 -18.16 -21.28
CA GLN A 10 -34.61 -17.51 -19.98
C GLN A 10 -33.18 -17.02 -19.75
N ALA A 11 -32.98 -15.70 -19.87
CA ALA A 11 -31.71 -15.07 -19.58
C ALA A 11 -31.41 -15.36 -18.10
N ARG A 12 -30.40 -16.20 -17.86
CA ARG A 12 -29.89 -16.53 -16.54
C ARG A 12 -29.45 -15.19 -15.91
N GLN A 13 -30.28 -14.64 -15.02
CA GLN A 13 -29.91 -13.46 -14.23
C GLN A 13 -28.70 -13.86 -13.39
N ARG A 14 -27.50 -13.52 -13.87
CA ARG A 14 -26.30 -13.55 -13.05
C ARG A 14 -26.37 -12.31 -12.18
N THR A 15 -26.91 -12.45 -10.98
CA THR A 15 -26.52 -11.56 -9.89
C THR A 15 -24.99 -11.67 -9.83
N PRO A 16 -24.21 -10.59 -9.98
CA PRO A 16 -22.79 -10.68 -9.69
C PRO A 16 -22.68 -10.85 -8.17
N ALA A 17 -22.74 -12.10 -7.72
CA ALA A 17 -22.25 -12.44 -6.39
C ALA A 17 -20.75 -12.20 -6.46
N PHE A 18 -20.30 -11.07 -5.94
CA PHE A 18 -18.90 -10.92 -5.63
C PHE A 18 -18.66 -11.81 -4.42
N ASP A 19 -18.07 -12.98 -4.63
CA ASP A 19 -17.73 -13.93 -3.56
C ASP A 19 -16.60 -13.42 -2.64
N VAL A 20 -16.31 -12.11 -2.66
CA VAL A 20 -15.27 -11.43 -1.90
C VAL A 20 -15.76 -10.04 -1.52
N GLU A 21 -15.49 -9.66 -0.28
CA GLU A 21 -15.77 -8.33 0.27
C GLU A 21 -14.52 -7.72 0.91
N ILE A 22 -14.52 -6.40 1.06
CA ILE A 22 -13.52 -5.68 1.85
C ILE A 22 -14.05 -5.61 3.28
N ALA A 23 -13.49 -6.42 4.18
CA ALA A 23 -13.92 -6.48 5.57
C ALA A 23 -13.58 -5.19 6.35
N SER A 24 -12.45 -4.55 6.05
CA SER A 24 -12.04 -3.29 6.67
C SER A 24 -10.93 -2.61 5.86
N VAL A 25 -10.68 -1.33 6.19
CA VAL A 25 -9.56 -0.54 5.65
C VAL A 25 -8.93 0.25 6.78
N ALA A 26 -7.60 0.34 6.80
CA ALA A 26 -6.85 1.20 7.70
C ALA A 26 -5.72 1.91 6.95
N THR A 27 -5.31 3.06 7.46
CA THR A 27 -4.25 3.90 6.88
C THR A 27 -3.37 4.48 7.98
N ALA A 28 -2.08 4.60 7.71
CA ALA A 28 -1.11 5.29 8.57
C ALA A 28 -0.18 6.12 7.70
N VAL A 29 0.41 7.16 8.29
CA VAL A 29 1.37 8.06 7.62
C VAL A 29 2.62 8.27 8.48
N PRO A 30 3.77 8.59 7.86
CA PRO A 30 4.95 8.97 8.61
C PRO A 30 4.73 10.17 9.56
N PRO A 31 5.56 10.33 10.62
CA PRO A 31 5.26 11.29 11.69
C PRO A 31 5.54 12.75 11.32
N HIS A 32 6.42 13.03 10.35
CA HIS A 32 6.82 14.41 10.04
C HIS A 32 5.93 15.02 8.98
N LYS A 33 4.89 15.73 9.42
CA LYS A 33 4.01 16.53 8.55
C LYS A 33 4.71 17.81 8.11
N VAL A 34 4.69 18.09 6.81
CA VAL A 34 5.26 19.31 6.22
C VAL A 34 4.23 19.93 5.27
N SER A 35 4.01 21.24 5.41
CA SER A 35 3.08 21.96 4.53
C SER A 35 3.65 22.09 3.12
N GLN A 36 2.77 22.23 2.14
CA GLN A 36 3.20 22.43 0.75
C GLN A 36 3.96 23.75 0.56
N ASP A 37 3.64 24.78 1.36
CA ASP A 37 4.35 26.06 1.37
C ASP A 37 5.77 25.90 1.92
N ASP A 38 5.94 25.16 3.02
CA ASP A 38 7.26 24.84 3.56
C ASP A 38 8.11 24.07 2.54
N ILE A 39 7.50 23.13 1.79
CA ILE A 39 8.19 22.38 0.73
C ILE A 39 8.59 23.33 -0.41
N ALA A 40 7.73 24.26 -0.80
CA ALA A 40 8.01 25.23 -1.86
C ALA A 40 9.20 26.13 -1.51
N GLU A 41 9.26 26.63 -0.27
CA GLU A 41 10.40 27.44 0.19
C GLU A 41 11.70 26.62 0.22
N ARG A 42 11.66 25.38 0.70
CA ARG A 42 12.84 24.50 0.72
C ARG A 42 13.36 24.17 -0.66
N ALA A 43 12.46 23.89 -1.60
CA ALA A 43 12.83 23.56 -2.96
C ALA A 43 13.66 24.66 -3.63
N LYS A 44 13.45 25.94 -3.26
CA LYS A 44 14.28 27.05 -3.76
C LYS A 44 15.72 26.96 -3.26
N HIS A 45 15.95 26.43 -2.07
CA HIS A 45 17.30 26.26 -1.50
C HIS A 45 18.01 25.04 -2.10
N VAL A 46 17.29 23.94 -2.30
CA VAL A 46 17.87 22.68 -2.78
C VAL A 46 18.02 22.66 -4.31
N PHE A 47 17.02 23.19 -5.02
CA PHE A 47 16.98 23.28 -6.48
C PHE A 47 16.82 24.73 -6.93
N PRO A 48 17.81 25.61 -6.71
CA PRO A 48 17.69 27.04 -7.03
C PRO A 48 17.41 27.29 -8.53
N HIS A 49 17.91 26.42 -9.40
CA HIS A 49 17.65 26.46 -10.84
C HIS A 49 16.16 26.20 -11.20
N LEU A 50 15.39 25.60 -10.31
CA LEU A 50 13.95 25.35 -10.44
C LEU A 50 13.09 26.34 -9.67
N ALA A 51 13.66 27.35 -9.00
CA ALA A 51 12.90 28.32 -8.19
C ALA A 51 11.79 29.05 -8.98
N ARG A 52 12.01 29.26 -10.29
CA ARG A 52 11.02 29.81 -11.22
C ARG A 52 9.77 28.94 -11.42
N LEU A 53 9.82 27.67 -11.02
CA LEU A 53 8.71 26.72 -11.09
C LEU A 53 7.87 26.71 -9.80
N GLY A 54 7.92 27.78 -8.98
CA GLY A 54 7.16 27.87 -7.74
C GLY A 54 5.65 27.58 -7.88
N ALA A 55 5.07 27.92 -9.03
CA ALA A 55 3.66 27.60 -9.34
C ALA A 55 3.36 26.09 -9.38
N LEU A 56 4.37 25.23 -9.63
CA LEU A 56 4.21 23.78 -9.53
C LEU A 56 3.91 23.32 -8.11
N TYR A 57 4.32 24.08 -7.09
CA TYR A 57 4.03 23.71 -5.71
C TYR A 57 2.62 24.16 -5.29
N THR A 58 2.16 25.32 -5.76
CA THR A 58 0.86 25.90 -5.39
C THR A 58 -0.32 25.30 -6.15
N ASN A 59 -0.12 24.73 -7.35
CA ASN A 59 -1.19 24.17 -8.19
C ASN A 59 -1.30 22.63 -8.14
N THR A 60 -0.93 22.01 -7.02
CA THR A 60 -0.94 20.53 -6.88
C THR A 60 -2.21 19.95 -6.27
N GLY A 61 -3.01 20.78 -5.59
CA GLY A 61 -4.08 20.29 -4.69
C GLY A 61 -3.56 19.62 -3.41
N ILE A 62 -2.25 19.64 -3.13
CA ILE A 62 -1.64 19.06 -1.94
C ILE A 62 -1.46 20.16 -0.89
N SER A 63 -2.06 20.00 0.28
CA SER A 63 -1.81 20.91 1.42
C SER A 63 -0.63 20.47 2.28
N ASN A 64 -0.46 19.15 2.47
CA ASN A 64 0.56 18.60 3.36
C ASN A 64 1.12 17.29 2.80
N ARG A 65 2.38 17.00 3.13
CA ARG A 65 3.02 15.70 2.92
C ARG A 65 3.60 15.18 4.23
N TYR A 66 3.88 13.89 4.27
CA TYR A 66 4.39 13.20 5.46
C TYR A 66 5.70 12.50 5.15
N PHE A 67 6.70 12.66 6.02
CA PHE A 67 8.06 12.18 5.84
C PHE A 67 8.52 11.30 7.00
N CYS A 68 9.40 10.34 6.72
CA CYS A 68 9.92 9.40 7.73
C CYS A 68 10.92 10.04 8.68
N GLN A 69 11.64 11.06 8.20
CA GLN A 69 12.69 11.74 8.94
C GLN A 69 12.37 13.23 9.09
N PRO A 70 12.96 13.91 10.08
CA PRO A 70 12.85 15.35 10.17
C PRO A 70 13.55 16.03 9.00
N LYS A 71 13.22 17.29 8.76
CA LYS A 71 13.68 18.05 7.59
C LYS A 71 15.20 18.08 7.43
N GLU A 72 15.93 18.14 8.54
CA GLU A 72 17.40 18.24 8.58
C GLU A 72 18.05 17.03 7.92
N TRP A 73 17.44 15.84 8.09
CA TRP A 73 17.94 14.61 7.48
C TRP A 73 17.99 14.70 5.95
N TYR A 74 17.00 15.37 5.34
CA TYR A 74 16.91 15.50 3.89
C TYR A 74 17.90 16.51 3.29
N TYR A 75 18.54 17.34 4.13
CA TYR A 75 19.60 18.27 3.69
C TYR A 75 20.98 17.61 3.57
N GLU A 76 21.16 16.46 4.20
CA GLU A 76 22.43 15.74 4.20
C GLU A 76 22.43 14.60 3.19
N ARG A 77 23.55 14.37 2.50
CA ARG A 77 23.70 13.25 1.57
C ARG A 77 23.82 11.92 2.32
N HIS A 78 22.76 11.10 2.24
CA HIS A 78 22.77 9.73 2.75
C HIS A 78 23.09 8.71 1.66
N GLY A 79 23.90 7.71 2.00
CA GLY A 79 24.16 6.53 1.18
C GLY A 79 22.94 5.61 1.06
N TRP A 80 23.04 4.59 0.22
CA TRP A 80 21.93 3.67 -0.04
C TRP A 80 21.56 2.85 1.21
N GLU A 81 22.54 2.47 2.01
CA GLU A 81 22.41 1.69 3.23
C GLU A 81 21.56 2.44 4.27
N ALA A 82 21.93 3.68 4.58
CA ALA A 82 21.21 4.52 5.54
C ALA A 82 19.75 4.76 5.12
N ARG A 83 19.52 5.03 3.83
CA ARG A 83 18.15 5.19 3.30
C ARG A 83 17.36 3.88 3.41
N THR A 84 17.99 2.75 3.09
CA THR A 84 17.34 1.43 3.15
C THR A 84 16.99 1.05 4.59
N GLU A 85 17.85 1.38 5.56
CA GLU A 85 17.56 1.16 6.98
C GLU A 85 16.34 1.97 7.42
N VAL A 86 16.31 3.27 7.10
CA VAL A 86 15.16 4.15 7.39
C VAL A 86 13.90 3.62 6.70
N PHE A 87 13.98 3.21 5.43
CA PHE A 87 12.86 2.61 4.71
C PHE A 87 12.30 1.41 5.45
N GLN A 88 13.13 0.41 5.72
CA GLN A 88 12.67 -0.85 6.30
C GLN A 88 12.09 -0.63 7.70
N ARG A 89 12.70 0.25 8.51
CA ARG A 89 12.19 0.57 9.86
C ARG A 89 10.80 1.18 9.82
N HIS A 90 10.63 2.26 9.05
CA HIS A 90 9.35 2.98 8.99
C HIS A 90 8.29 2.18 8.23
N ALA A 91 8.67 1.48 7.16
CA ALA A 91 7.74 0.65 6.42
C ALA A 91 7.17 -0.47 7.30
N LEU A 92 8.02 -1.18 8.06
CA LEU A 92 7.55 -2.23 8.96
C LEU A 92 6.67 -1.70 10.10
N GLN A 93 7.00 -0.52 10.65
CA GLN A 93 6.19 0.10 11.69
C GLN A 93 4.79 0.46 11.17
N LEU A 94 4.71 1.11 10.01
CA LEU A 94 3.43 1.51 9.41
C LEU A 94 2.61 0.29 8.98
N LEU A 95 3.26 -0.72 8.40
CA LEU A 95 2.60 -1.97 8.01
C LEU A 95 2.02 -2.70 9.23
N GLU A 96 2.75 -2.78 10.34
CA GLU A 96 2.26 -3.33 11.60
C GLU A 96 1.03 -2.55 12.11
N GLU A 97 1.13 -1.22 12.17
CA GLU A 97 0.06 -0.33 12.63
C GLU A 97 -1.24 -0.55 11.84
N VAL A 98 -1.17 -0.46 10.51
CA VAL A 98 -2.36 -0.63 9.67
C VAL A 98 -2.88 -2.07 9.69
N THR A 99 -2.00 -3.07 9.85
CA THR A 99 -2.42 -4.47 9.97
C THR A 99 -3.26 -4.67 11.24
N LEU A 100 -2.76 -4.20 12.38
CA LEU A 100 -3.45 -4.34 13.66
C LEU A 100 -4.77 -3.55 13.66
N ALA A 101 -4.77 -2.33 13.11
CA ALA A 101 -5.96 -1.51 12.98
C ALA A 101 -7.02 -2.15 12.07
N ALA A 102 -6.62 -2.66 10.89
CA ALA A 102 -7.54 -3.31 9.96
C ALA A 102 -8.12 -4.61 10.53
N ILE A 103 -7.30 -5.45 11.16
CA ILE A 103 -7.73 -6.70 11.79
C ILE A 103 -8.73 -6.42 12.93
N ALA A 104 -8.44 -5.44 13.78
CA ALA A 104 -9.35 -5.04 14.86
C ALA A 104 -10.68 -4.51 14.30
N ALA A 105 -10.64 -3.65 13.27
CA ALA A 105 -11.84 -3.10 12.64
C ALA A 105 -12.69 -4.18 11.93
N ALA A 106 -12.06 -5.24 11.41
CA ALA A 106 -12.74 -6.38 10.82
C ALA A 106 -13.29 -7.38 11.85
N GLY A 107 -12.92 -7.26 13.13
CA GLY A 107 -13.37 -8.18 14.18
C GLY A 107 -12.77 -9.59 14.08
N ILE A 108 -11.61 -9.74 13.44
CA ILE A 108 -10.91 -11.02 13.25
C ILE A 108 -9.60 -11.08 14.03
N GLY A 109 -8.98 -12.25 14.11
CA GLY A 109 -7.64 -12.42 14.67
C GLY A 109 -6.56 -12.58 13.59
N LEU A 110 -5.30 -12.34 13.98
CA LEU A 110 -4.11 -12.59 13.13
C LEU A 110 -4.04 -14.04 12.60
N LYS A 111 -4.57 -15.00 13.37
CA LYS A 111 -4.64 -16.43 13.00
C LYS A 111 -5.62 -16.75 11.86
N ASP A 112 -6.54 -15.82 11.56
CA ASP A 112 -7.57 -16.00 10.54
C ASP A 112 -7.09 -15.54 9.15
N VAL A 113 -5.94 -14.84 9.11
CA VAL A 113 -5.26 -14.44 7.86
C VAL A 113 -4.61 -15.67 7.21
N ARG A 114 -4.84 -15.88 5.91
CA ARG A 114 -4.26 -16.98 5.12
C ARG A 114 -3.36 -16.55 3.99
N ALA A 115 -3.47 -15.30 3.53
CA ALA A 115 -2.52 -14.73 2.59
C ALA A 115 -2.17 -13.29 2.97
N LEU A 116 -0.92 -12.92 2.72
CA LEU A 116 -0.36 -11.59 2.93
C LEU A 116 0.21 -11.09 1.60
N VAL A 117 -0.47 -10.11 1.01
CA VAL A 117 -0.02 -9.42 -0.20
C VAL A 117 0.57 -8.07 0.22
N VAL A 118 1.86 -7.84 -0.06
CA VAL A 118 2.54 -6.58 0.29
C VAL A 118 3.07 -5.92 -0.97
N ASN A 119 2.64 -4.69 -1.23
CA ASN A 119 3.07 -3.88 -2.37
C ASN A 119 3.93 -2.69 -1.94
N THR A 120 5.02 -2.45 -2.66
CA THR A 120 5.81 -1.20 -2.56
C THR A 120 6.61 -0.96 -3.85
N ILE A 121 6.91 0.30 -4.16
CA ILE A 121 7.88 0.67 -5.21
C ILE A 121 9.10 1.43 -4.66
N THR A 122 9.04 1.88 -3.42
CA THR A 122 9.95 2.91 -2.89
C THR A 122 11.15 2.36 -2.13
N GLY A 123 11.23 1.05 -1.91
CA GLY A 123 12.39 0.43 -1.29
C GLY A 123 12.38 -1.09 -1.37
N LEU A 124 13.54 -1.67 -1.06
CA LEU A 124 13.79 -3.11 -1.07
C LEU A 124 14.15 -3.61 0.32
N ALA A 125 13.77 -4.85 0.60
CA ALA A 125 14.10 -5.54 1.84
C ALA A 125 14.45 -7.00 1.54
N ILE A 126 15.54 -7.49 2.15
CA ILE A 126 15.94 -8.90 2.12
C ILE A 126 16.20 -9.33 3.57
N PRO A 127 15.41 -10.25 4.17
CA PRO A 127 14.13 -10.80 3.67
C PRO A 127 13.08 -9.71 3.36
N SER A 128 12.08 -10.04 2.54
CA SER A 128 11.05 -9.10 2.10
C SER A 128 10.18 -8.56 3.25
N LEU A 129 9.49 -7.43 3.03
CA LEU A 129 8.69 -6.77 4.07
C LEU A 129 7.60 -7.68 4.64
N ASP A 130 6.93 -8.47 3.81
CA ASP A 130 5.97 -9.51 4.21
C ASP A 130 6.60 -10.54 5.16
N ALA A 131 7.79 -11.05 4.84
CA ALA A 131 8.48 -12.03 5.68
C ALA A 131 8.89 -11.42 7.03
N LYS A 132 9.42 -10.19 7.02
CA LYS A 132 9.76 -9.47 8.25
C LYS A 132 8.53 -9.16 9.10
N LEU A 133 7.42 -8.76 8.47
CA LEU A 133 6.16 -8.46 9.15
C LEU A 133 5.54 -9.72 9.77
N MET A 134 5.57 -10.86 9.06
CA MET A 134 5.08 -12.13 9.60
C MET A 134 5.79 -12.52 10.90
N ASN A 135 7.11 -12.37 10.96
CA ASN A 135 7.87 -12.62 12.19
C ASN A 135 7.51 -11.65 13.30
N ARG A 136 7.35 -10.36 12.96
CA ARG A 136 7.02 -9.29 13.92
C ARG A 136 5.65 -9.50 14.57
N LEU A 137 4.65 -9.82 13.75
CA LEU A 137 3.26 -10.05 14.18
C LEU A 137 2.97 -11.49 14.62
N LYS A 138 3.95 -12.40 14.50
CA LYS A 138 3.80 -13.85 14.76
C LYS A 138 2.61 -14.44 13.97
N LEU A 139 2.48 -14.06 12.71
CA LEU A 139 1.48 -14.64 11.80
C LEU A 139 1.72 -16.15 11.63
N PRO A 140 0.67 -16.95 11.37
CA PRO A 140 0.83 -18.38 11.14
C PRO A 140 1.88 -18.69 10.06
N PRO A 141 2.75 -19.69 10.25
CA PRO A 141 3.77 -20.03 9.26
C PRO A 141 3.19 -20.56 7.93
N SER A 142 1.90 -20.91 7.92
CA SER A 142 1.14 -21.33 6.74
C SER A 142 0.58 -20.17 5.91
N VAL A 143 0.75 -18.91 6.34
CA VAL A 143 0.30 -17.75 5.54
C VAL A 143 1.07 -17.68 4.23
N GLU A 144 0.33 -17.67 3.12
CA GLU A 144 0.91 -17.47 1.79
C GLU A 144 1.39 -16.03 1.64
N ARG A 145 2.62 -15.84 1.13
CA ARG A 145 3.24 -14.53 0.99
C ARG A 145 3.36 -14.12 -0.47
N ILE A 146 2.90 -12.91 -0.79
CA ILE A 146 2.96 -12.34 -2.13
C ILE A 146 3.62 -10.96 -2.07
N PRO A 147 4.96 -10.88 -2.10
CA PRO A 147 5.65 -9.61 -2.28
C PRO A 147 5.45 -9.09 -3.71
N ILE A 148 5.02 -7.84 -3.83
CA ILE A 148 4.85 -7.13 -5.10
C ILE A 148 5.78 -5.92 -5.10
N PHE A 149 6.66 -5.88 -6.09
CA PHE A 149 7.56 -4.76 -6.34
C PHE A 149 7.46 -4.34 -7.81
N GLY A 150 7.70 -3.06 -8.11
CA GLY A 150 7.85 -2.60 -9.50
C GLY A 150 6.60 -2.02 -10.17
N LEU A 151 5.43 -1.99 -9.51
CA LEU A 151 4.16 -1.57 -10.15
C LEU A 151 3.84 -0.07 -10.02
N GLY A 152 4.62 0.67 -9.22
CA GLY A 152 4.40 2.10 -9.00
C GLY A 152 2.98 2.42 -8.52
N CYS A 153 2.42 3.54 -9.01
CA CYS A 153 1.08 4.00 -8.65
C CYS A 153 -0.03 2.97 -9.00
N GLY A 154 0.21 2.07 -9.96
CA GLY A 154 -0.73 0.99 -10.29
C GLY A 154 -0.75 -0.16 -9.28
N GLY A 155 0.19 -0.19 -8.33
CA GLY A 155 0.34 -1.27 -7.35
C GLY A 155 -0.88 -1.47 -6.45
N GLY A 156 -1.62 -0.40 -6.14
CA GLY A 156 -2.87 -0.48 -5.37
C GLY A 156 -3.92 -1.36 -6.05
N VAL A 157 -4.27 -1.04 -7.30
CA VAL A 157 -5.30 -1.77 -8.06
C VAL A 157 -4.81 -3.18 -8.44
N ALA A 158 -3.55 -3.31 -8.87
CA ALA A 158 -2.99 -4.60 -9.24
C ALA A 158 -2.86 -5.55 -8.03
N GLY A 159 -2.45 -5.03 -6.87
CA GLY A 159 -2.36 -5.76 -5.62
C GLY A 159 -3.73 -6.16 -5.08
N LEU A 160 -4.72 -5.25 -5.14
CA LEU A 160 -6.09 -5.56 -4.75
C LEU A 160 -6.70 -6.64 -5.65
N GLY A 161 -6.50 -6.56 -6.97
CA GLY A 161 -6.97 -7.58 -7.91
C GLY A 161 -6.36 -8.96 -7.66
N ARG A 162 -5.07 -9.03 -7.29
CA ARG A 162 -4.42 -10.29 -6.85
C ARG A 162 -5.04 -10.79 -5.56
N SER A 163 -5.24 -9.91 -4.58
CA SER A 163 -5.82 -10.24 -3.27
C SER A 163 -7.23 -10.79 -3.40
N ALA A 164 -8.06 -10.21 -4.28
CA ALA A 164 -9.40 -10.70 -4.57
C ALA A 164 -9.38 -12.13 -5.16
N ARG A 165 -8.46 -12.44 -6.07
CA ARG A 165 -8.31 -13.80 -6.62
C ARG A 165 -7.89 -14.81 -5.55
N TYR A 166 -7.01 -14.42 -4.64
CA TYR A 166 -6.63 -15.24 -3.49
C TYR A 166 -7.83 -15.51 -2.58
N ALA A 167 -8.61 -14.48 -2.24
CA ALA A 167 -9.81 -14.63 -1.43
C ALA A 167 -10.86 -15.55 -2.10
N GLN A 168 -11.07 -15.42 -3.42
CA GLN A 168 -11.95 -16.32 -4.19
C GLN A 168 -11.50 -17.79 -4.11
N SER A 169 -10.19 -18.05 -4.10
CA SER A 169 -9.65 -19.41 -3.99
C SER A 169 -9.68 -20.01 -2.58
N MET A 170 -9.98 -19.20 -1.56
CA MET A 170 -9.99 -19.62 -0.15
C MET A 170 -11.29 -19.18 0.56
N PRO A 171 -12.43 -19.85 0.29
CA PRO A 171 -13.68 -19.54 0.96
C PRO A 171 -13.56 -19.54 2.49
N GLY A 172 -14.03 -18.47 3.13
CA GLY A 172 -13.97 -18.30 4.58
C GLY A 172 -12.59 -17.89 5.14
N ALA A 173 -11.60 -17.63 4.28
CA ALA A 173 -10.30 -17.10 4.69
C ALA A 173 -10.19 -15.59 4.52
N HIS A 174 -9.30 -14.97 5.29
CA HIS A 174 -8.97 -13.55 5.15
C HIS A 174 -7.64 -13.34 4.44
N VAL A 175 -7.63 -12.40 3.50
CA VAL A 175 -6.42 -11.94 2.80
C VAL A 175 -6.09 -10.54 3.26
N LEU A 176 -4.86 -10.33 3.73
CA LEU A 176 -4.37 -9.02 4.11
C LEU A 176 -3.62 -8.40 2.92
N PHE A 177 -4.16 -7.31 2.38
CA PHE A 177 -3.50 -6.53 1.34
C PHE A 177 -2.94 -5.23 1.92
N LEU A 178 -1.62 -5.08 1.84
CA LEU A 178 -0.92 -3.92 2.35
C LEU A 178 -0.14 -3.23 1.23
N THR A 179 -0.15 -1.90 1.26
CA THR A 179 0.73 -1.08 0.40
C THR A 179 1.49 -0.09 1.28
N VAL A 180 2.77 0.12 0.97
CA VAL A 180 3.60 1.09 1.69
C VAL A 180 4.53 1.79 0.73
N ASP A 181 4.51 3.12 0.72
CA ASP A 181 5.38 3.93 -0.12
C ASP A 181 5.94 5.14 0.63
N LEU A 182 7.28 5.25 0.69
CA LEU A 182 8.00 6.20 1.52
C LEU A 182 9.06 6.95 0.70
N SER A 183 8.99 8.27 0.67
CA SER A 183 9.98 9.10 -0.01
C SER A 183 11.21 9.34 0.88
N LEU A 184 12.34 8.74 0.49
CA LEU A 184 13.64 8.88 1.16
C LEU A 184 14.72 9.48 0.25
N ILE A 185 14.30 10.03 -0.87
CA ILE A 185 15.16 10.84 -1.72
C ILE A 185 15.26 12.25 -1.13
N HIS A 186 16.39 12.90 -1.36
CA HIS A 186 16.64 14.31 -1.07
C HIS A 186 15.48 15.16 -1.61
N ILE A 187 14.92 15.98 -0.73
CA ILE A 187 13.98 17.06 -1.06
C ILE A 187 14.82 18.28 -1.37
#